data_AF-A0A0F7SSS1-F1
#
_entry.id   AF-A0A0F7SSS1-F1
#
_cell.length_a   1.000
_cell.length_b   1.000
_cell.length_c   1.000
_cell.angle_alpha   90.00
_cell.angle_beta   90.00
_cell.angle_gamma   90.00
#
_symmetry.space_group_name_H-M   'P 1'
#
loop_
_entity.id
_entity.type
_entity.pdbx_description
1 polymer ?
#
loop_
_entity_poly.entity_id
_entity_poly.type
_entity_poly.pdbx_seq_one_letter_code
_entity_poly.pdbx_strand_id
1 'polypeptide(L)'
;MGLFARKRKDAAADGTEQTEVGKAKNKKPAATAFKQQRLKAWQPILTPRTVLPTLFIMGLIFAPIGGVLIWGSNKITEFTLDYTECDTQSSTLTDMPSSKFSYSLASGHSSTSISNPQWSYTNSTTGNVWERQVCTLEFDVPYDLDPSVFLYYKLTNYYQNHRRYVQSVDTDQLHGSAQSASTLNSGNCKPITSIGGLPVYPCGLIANSVFNDTFNTPTLISTSQVYNFTSNGITWSNEHKKYLDAGYKNVSQVAVPPNWVERYGSTYTEFPKLYDDPHFMVWMRTAGLPTFRKLFFRNVEETMAQGRYRIEIYMNYPVKQFNGTKSMVISTVSWIGGKNSFLGWAYVAAAALFALLGLLGTVRHLMKPRRLGDMSLLSWNQPKK
;
A
#
# COMPACT_ATOMS: atom_id res chain seq x y z
N MET A 1 -34.15 4.24 2.33
CA MET A 1 -35.47 4.79 2.70
C MET A 1 -36.32 4.83 1.44
N GLY A 2 -37.28 3.92 1.30
CA GLY A 2 -38.23 3.90 0.19
C GLY A 2 -39.61 4.25 0.72
N LEU A 3 -40.10 5.43 0.34
CA LEU A 3 -41.31 6.06 0.82
C LEU A 3 -42.58 5.26 0.45
N PHE A 4 -43.46 5.10 1.44
CA PHE A 4 -44.81 4.58 1.28
C PHE A 4 -45.67 5.58 0.49
N ALA A 5 -46.05 5.23 -0.74
CA ALA A 5 -47.09 5.94 -1.48
C ALA A 5 -48.48 5.44 -1.04
N ARG A 6 -49.13 6.20 -0.16
CA ARG A 6 -50.50 5.96 0.32
C ARG A 6 -51.48 6.67 -0.61
N LYS A 7 -52.18 5.93 -1.47
CA LYS A 7 -53.24 6.48 -2.33
C LYS A 7 -54.48 6.76 -1.47
N ARG A 8 -54.81 8.04 -1.28
CA ARG A 8 -56.07 8.52 -0.69
C ARG A 8 -57.20 8.23 -1.69
N LYS A 9 -58.31 7.63 -1.23
CA LYS A 9 -59.54 7.49 -2.00
C LYS A 9 -60.64 8.16 -1.19
N ASP A 10 -61.32 9.10 -1.83
CA ASP A 10 -62.31 10.00 -1.26
C ASP A 10 -63.55 9.28 -0.76
N ALA A 11 -64.16 9.91 0.25
CA ALA A 11 -65.36 9.48 0.94
C ALA A 11 -66.60 9.61 0.05
N ALA A 12 -67.41 8.55 0.00
CA ALA A 12 -68.83 8.64 -0.24
C ALA A 12 -69.51 7.74 0.80
N ALA A 13 -70.39 8.36 1.57
CA ALA A 13 -71.19 7.73 2.61
C ALA A 13 -72.21 6.76 1.99
N ASP A 14 -72.31 5.56 2.54
CA ASP A 14 -73.59 4.89 2.62
C ASP A 14 -73.64 4.08 3.92
N GLY A 15 -74.73 4.26 4.64
CA GLY A 15 -74.96 3.67 5.94
C GLY A 15 -75.43 2.23 5.78
N THR A 16 -74.79 1.31 6.48
CA THR A 16 -75.45 0.07 6.88
C THR A 16 -74.80 -0.45 8.14
N GLU A 17 -75.59 -0.49 9.21
CA GLU A 17 -75.28 -1.23 10.42
C GLU A 17 -75.02 -2.69 10.06
N GLN A 18 -73.81 -3.17 10.36
CA GLN A 18 -73.56 -4.59 10.55
C GLN A 18 -72.80 -4.77 11.87
N THR A 19 -73.60 -5.11 12.87
CA THR A 19 -73.35 -6.01 14.00
C THR A 19 -71.91 -6.53 14.11
N GLU A 20 -71.25 -6.17 15.21
CA GLU A 20 -70.00 -6.80 15.65
C GLU A 20 -70.21 -8.31 15.87
N VAL A 21 -69.89 -9.11 14.85
CA VAL A 21 -69.63 -10.54 15.04
C VAL A 21 -68.19 -10.66 15.52
N GLY A 22 -68.03 -11.06 16.78
CA GLY A 22 -66.73 -11.22 17.44
C GLY A 22 -65.70 -11.89 16.53
N LYS A 23 -64.65 -11.14 16.18
CA LYS A 23 -63.49 -11.68 15.45
C LYS A 23 -62.91 -12.82 16.29
N ALA A 24 -63.18 -14.06 15.88
CA ALA A 24 -62.44 -15.22 16.35
C ALA A 24 -60.95 -14.87 16.23
N LYS A 25 -60.22 -14.85 17.35
CA LYS A 25 -58.75 -14.67 17.37
C LYS A 25 -58.13 -15.87 16.67
N ASN A 26 -58.07 -15.81 15.34
CA ASN A 26 -57.52 -16.87 14.52
C ASN A 26 -56.00 -16.86 14.72
N LYS A 27 -55.49 -17.83 15.46
CA LYS A 27 -54.04 -18.02 15.72
C LYS A 27 -53.30 -18.54 14.48
N LYS A 28 -53.99 -18.74 13.35
CA LYS A 28 -53.37 -19.21 12.12
C LYS A 28 -52.36 -18.18 11.62
N PRO A 29 -51.09 -18.57 11.39
CA PRO A 29 -50.10 -17.66 10.83
C PRO A 29 -50.53 -17.21 9.44
N ALA A 30 -50.23 -15.95 9.10
CA ALA A 30 -50.60 -15.41 7.79
C ALA A 30 -49.95 -16.23 6.66
N ALA A 31 -50.73 -16.50 5.62
CA ALA A 31 -50.34 -17.31 4.47
C ALA A 31 -49.51 -16.51 3.45
N THR A 32 -48.49 -15.80 3.90
CA THR A 32 -47.59 -15.03 3.02
C THR A 32 -46.36 -15.86 2.65
N ALA A 33 -45.81 -15.66 1.45
CA ALA A 33 -44.63 -16.38 0.98
C ALA A 33 -43.44 -16.29 1.94
N PHE A 34 -43.27 -15.15 2.62
CA PHE A 34 -42.26 -14.96 3.66
C PHE A 34 -42.51 -15.82 4.91
N LYS A 35 -43.70 -15.73 5.52
CA LYS A 35 -44.02 -16.46 6.76
C LYS A 35 -44.14 -17.97 6.54
N GLN A 36 -44.43 -18.40 5.32
CA GLN A 36 -44.54 -19.81 4.95
C GLN A 36 -43.25 -20.37 4.33
N GLN A 37 -42.16 -19.60 4.29
CA GLN A 37 -40.87 -19.99 3.70
C GLN A 37 -40.97 -20.45 2.22
N ARG A 38 -41.88 -19.85 1.46
CA ARG A 38 -42.10 -20.09 0.03
C ARG A 38 -41.64 -18.91 -0.83
N LEU A 39 -40.59 -18.22 -0.37
CA LEU A 39 -39.96 -17.16 -1.16
C LEU A 39 -39.42 -17.77 -2.46
N LYS A 40 -39.46 -16.99 -3.55
CA LYS A 40 -38.81 -17.37 -4.80
C LYS A 40 -37.31 -17.54 -4.53
N ALA A 41 -36.84 -18.76 -4.61
CA ALA A 41 -35.43 -19.11 -4.43
C ALA A 41 -34.91 -19.80 -5.68
N TRP A 42 -33.62 -19.60 -5.97
CA TRP A 42 -32.89 -20.38 -6.96
C TRP A 42 -31.99 -21.36 -6.21
N GLN A 43 -32.11 -22.64 -6.54
CA GLN A 43 -31.30 -23.70 -5.96
C GLN A 43 -30.33 -24.23 -7.02
N PRO A 44 -29.06 -23.83 -7.01
CA PRO A 44 -28.09 -24.29 -7.99
C PRO A 44 -27.72 -25.75 -7.70
N ILE A 45 -28.29 -26.67 -8.48
CA ILE A 45 -27.88 -28.08 -8.45
C ILE A 45 -26.61 -28.20 -9.30
N LEU A 46 -25.51 -28.60 -8.66
CA LEU A 46 -24.22 -28.80 -9.32
C LEU A 46 -24.26 -30.06 -10.20
N THR A 47 -24.52 -29.87 -11.49
CA THR A 47 -24.50 -30.97 -12.48
C THR A 47 -23.23 -30.89 -13.33
N PRO A 48 -22.73 -32.02 -13.87
CA PRO A 48 -21.57 -31.99 -14.77
C PRO A 48 -21.77 -31.06 -15.98
N ARG A 49 -23.01 -30.94 -16.47
CA ARG A 49 -23.38 -30.05 -17.59
C ARG A 49 -23.25 -28.57 -17.28
N THR A 50 -23.32 -28.17 -16.01
CA THR A 50 -23.15 -26.77 -15.60
C THR A 50 -21.74 -26.53 -15.07
N VAL A 51 -21.22 -27.43 -14.22
CA VAL A 51 -19.93 -27.24 -13.54
C VAL A 51 -18.74 -27.34 -14.51
N LEU A 52 -18.71 -28.34 -15.40
CA LEU A 52 -17.55 -28.55 -16.27
C LEU A 52 -17.35 -27.37 -17.25
N PRO A 53 -18.38 -26.87 -17.96
CA PRO A 53 -18.23 -25.67 -18.77
C PRO A 53 -17.81 -24.45 -17.95
N THR A 54 -18.37 -24.24 -16.75
CA THR A 54 -17.96 -23.11 -15.89
C THR A 54 -16.47 -23.16 -15.54
N LEU A 55 -15.91 -24.35 -15.23
CA LEU A 55 -14.48 -24.48 -14.95
C LEU A 55 -13.61 -24.08 -16.17
N PHE A 56 -13.97 -24.55 -17.36
CA PHE A 56 -13.23 -24.18 -18.58
C PHE A 56 -13.37 -22.69 -18.92
N ILE A 57 -14.57 -22.11 -18.75
CA ILE A 57 -14.80 -20.67 -18.95
C ILE A 57 -13.94 -19.86 -17.99
N MET A 58 -13.89 -20.23 -16.71
CA MET A 58 -13.05 -19.55 -15.71
C MET A 58 -11.57 -19.63 -16.09
N GLY A 59 -11.08 -20.80 -16.53
CA GLY A 59 -9.71 -20.96 -17.01
C GLY A 59 -9.40 -20.10 -18.24
N LEU A 60 -10.33 -20.05 -19.21
CA LEU A 60 -10.21 -19.25 -20.43
C LEU A 60 -10.18 -17.74 -20.16
N ILE A 61 -10.88 -17.28 -19.12
CA ILE A 61 -10.86 -15.86 -18.70
C ILE A 61 -9.59 -15.55 -17.89
N PHE A 62 -9.19 -16.44 -16.97
CA PHE A 62 -8.07 -16.17 -16.06
C PHE A 62 -6.71 -16.22 -16.75
N ALA A 63 -6.53 -17.10 -17.74
CA ALA A 63 -5.28 -17.21 -18.49
C ALA A 63 -4.85 -15.90 -19.21
N PRO A 64 -5.70 -15.24 -20.03
CA PRO A 64 -5.33 -13.99 -20.69
C PRO A 64 -5.15 -12.84 -19.69
N ILE A 65 -5.95 -12.78 -18.62
CA ILE A 65 -5.76 -11.79 -17.54
C ILE A 65 -4.37 -11.98 -16.92
N GLY A 66 -4.01 -13.22 -16.54
CA GLY A 66 -2.69 -13.54 -16.00
C GLY A 66 -1.56 -13.15 -16.95
N GLY A 67 -1.69 -13.48 -18.25
CA GLY A 67 -0.72 -13.12 -19.28
C GLY A 67 -0.52 -11.60 -19.42
N VAL A 68 -1.61 -10.84 -19.46
CA VAL A 68 -1.58 -9.36 -19.55
C VAL A 68 -0.92 -8.74 -18.32
N LEU A 69 -1.19 -9.26 -17.12
CA LEU A 69 -0.55 -8.79 -15.88
C LEU A 69 0.96 -9.09 -15.85
N ILE A 70 1.38 -10.30 -16.27
CA ILE A 70 2.81 -10.66 -16.36
C ILE A 70 3.50 -9.75 -17.38
N TRP A 71 2.90 -9.55 -18.55
CA TRP A 71 3.44 -8.65 -19.56
C TRP A 71 3.59 -7.21 -19.05
N GLY A 72 2.58 -6.68 -18.36
CA GLY A 72 2.64 -5.35 -17.74
C GLY A 72 3.74 -5.23 -16.69
N SER A 73 3.98 -6.28 -15.90
CA SER A 73 5.08 -6.31 -14.92
C SER A 73 6.45 -6.42 -15.58
N ASN A 74 6.57 -7.11 -16.72
CA ASN A 74 7.84 -7.31 -17.43
C ASN A 74 8.30 -6.09 -18.22
N LYS A 75 7.46 -5.06 -18.38
CA LYS A 75 7.83 -3.76 -18.96
C LYS A 75 8.55 -2.82 -17.98
N ILE A 76 8.55 -3.16 -16.69
CA ILE A 76 9.05 -2.27 -15.65
C ILE A 76 10.54 -2.52 -15.42
N THR A 77 11.28 -1.44 -15.32
CA THR A 77 12.68 -1.43 -14.92
C THR A 77 12.80 -0.87 -13.52
N GLU A 78 13.49 -1.62 -12.66
CA GLU A 78 13.73 -1.26 -11.27
C GLU A 78 15.19 -1.53 -10.92
N PHE A 79 15.84 -0.56 -10.28
CA PHE A 79 17.18 -0.69 -9.72
C PHE A 79 17.12 -0.44 -8.21
N THR A 80 17.71 -1.33 -7.42
CA THR A 80 17.82 -1.19 -5.97
C THR A 80 19.30 -1.11 -5.59
N LEU A 81 19.68 -0.08 -4.84
CA LEU A 81 21.04 0.14 -4.32
C LEU A 81 20.98 0.24 -2.79
N ASP A 82 21.52 -0.75 -2.10
CA ASP A 82 21.61 -0.79 -0.63
C ASP A 82 22.83 0.00 -0.15
N TYR A 83 22.57 1.15 0.47
CA TYR A 83 23.59 2.06 0.98
C TYR A 83 23.72 2.00 2.52
N THR A 84 23.20 0.93 3.16
CA THR A 84 23.21 0.76 4.62
C THR A 84 24.60 0.85 5.25
N GLU A 85 25.61 0.33 4.56
CA GLU A 85 27.00 0.25 5.01
C GLU A 85 27.90 1.29 4.34
N CYS A 86 27.32 2.29 3.69
CA CYS A 86 28.11 3.31 3.01
C CYS A 86 29.04 4.05 3.98
N ASP A 87 28.63 4.23 5.24
CA ASP A 87 29.42 4.80 6.33
C ASP A 87 30.73 4.05 6.67
N THR A 88 30.91 2.83 6.14
CA THR A 88 32.14 2.04 6.28
C THR A 88 33.12 2.24 5.13
N GLN A 89 32.73 2.96 4.08
CA GLN A 89 33.53 3.18 2.89
C GLN A 89 34.51 4.35 3.06
N SER A 90 35.53 4.39 2.21
CA SER A 90 36.46 5.52 2.14
C SER A 90 35.87 6.68 1.33
N SER A 91 36.57 7.81 1.33
CA SER A 91 36.23 8.97 0.51
C SER A 91 36.45 8.76 -0.99
N THR A 92 37.12 7.68 -1.38
CA THR A 92 37.35 7.30 -2.78
C THR A 92 36.21 6.40 -3.27
N LEU A 93 35.74 6.61 -4.50
CA LEU A 93 34.75 5.74 -5.12
C LEU A 93 35.29 4.32 -5.25
N THR A 94 34.51 3.36 -4.76
CA THR A 94 34.80 1.93 -4.85
C THR A 94 33.60 1.19 -5.42
N ASP A 95 33.85 0.04 -6.06
CA ASP A 95 32.77 -0.77 -6.61
C ASP A 95 31.88 -1.34 -5.49
N MET A 96 30.58 -1.19 -5.67
CA MET A 96 29.58 -1.75 -4.78
C MET A 96 29.55 -3.28 -4.92
N PRO A 97 29.53 -4.05 -3.81
CA PRO A 97 29.42 -5.50 -3.88
C PRO A 97 28.13 -5.95 -4.58
N SER A 98 28.19 -7.05 -5.34
CA SER A 98 27.03 -7.60 -6.08
C SER A 98 25.84 -8.00 -5.21
N SER A 99 26.04 -8.16 -3.90
CA SER A 99 24.98 -8.41 -2.91
C SER A 99 24.22 -7.15 -2.49
N LYS A 100 24.77 -5.95 -2.74
CA LYS A 100 24.21 -4.66 -2.32
C LYS A 100 23.41 -3.97 -3.41
N PHE A 101 23.44 -4.47 -4.65
CA PHE A 101 22.63 -3.91 -5.72
C PHE A 101 21.85 -4.98 -6.49
N SER A 102 20.74 -4.56 -7.10
CA SER A 102 19.95 -5.42 -7.96
C SER A 102 19.34 -4.61 -9.10
N TYR A 103 19.54 -5.08 -10.32
CA TYR A 103 18.94 -4.52 -11.53
C TYR A 103 17.90 -5.50 -12.07
N SER A 104 16.65 -5.04 -12.14
CA SER A 104 15.55 -5.79 -12.70
C SER A 104 15.02 -5.05 -13.93
N LEU A 105 15.64 -5.30 -15.09
CA LEU A 105 15.31 -4.61 -16.34
C LEU A 105 13.99 -5.10 -16.95
N ALA A 106 13.43 -4.25 -17.81
CA ALA A 106 12.33 -4.61 -18.69
C ALA A 106 12.77 -5.71 -19.67
N SER A 107 11.85 -6.58 -20.10
CA SER A 107 12.17 -7.76 -20.92
C SER A 107 12.88 -7.41 -22.23
N GLY A 108 12.54 -6.27 -22.85
CA GLY A 108 13.17 -5.79 -24.08
C GLY A 108 14.64 -5.35 -23.92
N HIS A 109 15.09 -5.12 -22.69
CA HIS A 109 16.45 -4.69 -22.35
C HIS A 109 17.12 -5.66 -21.37
N SER A 110 16.61 -6.88 -21.22
CA SER A 110 17.09 -7.85 -20.22
C SER A 110 18.55 -8.28 -20.43
N SER A 111 19.07 -8.16 -21.65
CA SER A 111 20.45 -8.50 -22.02
C SER A 111 21.42 -7.32 -21.97
N THR A 112 20.98 -6.13 -21.56
CA THR A 112 21.87 -4.96 -21.53
C THR A 112 22.94 -5.12 -20.45
N SER A 113 24.20 -4.93 -20.83
CA SER A 113 25.33 -4.94 -19.89
C SER A 113 25.22 -3.78 -18.90
N ILE A 114 25.36 -4.06 -17.61
CA ILE A 114 25.30 -3.07 -16.55
C ILE A 114 26.68 -2.96 -15.95
N SER A 115 27.19 -1.73 -15.84
CA SER A 115 28.42 -1.47 -15.09
C SER A 115 28.13 -1.48 -13.59
N ASN A 116 29.07 -2.00 -12.78
CA ASN A 116 28.90 -2.02 -11.33
C ASN A 116 28.71 -0.59 -10.80
N PRO A 117 27.70 -0.37 -9.94
CA PRO A 117 27.57 0.87 -9.20
C PRO A 117 28.79 1.09 -8.31
N GLN A 118 29.09 2.35 -8.03
CA GLN A 118 30.18 2.74 -7.14
C GLN A 118 29.64 3.57 -5.99
N TRP A 119 30.34 3.56 -4.87
CA TRP A 119 29.99 4.34 -3.71
C TRP A 119 31.22 4.88 -2.99
N SER A 120 31.06 6.02 -2.34
CA SER A 120 32.04 6.59 -1.43
C SER A 120 31.33 7.27 -0.27
N TYR A 121 32.06 7.48 0.81
CA TYR A 121 31.56 8.13 1.99
C TYR A 121 32.48 9.23 2.46
N THR A 122 31.88 10.38 2.72
CA THR A 122 32.56 11.52 3.30
C THR A 122 31.85 11.95 4.57
N ASN A 123 32.65 12.26 5.59
CA ASN A 123 32.15 12.76 6.86
C ASN A 123 32.78 14.13 7.14
N SER A 124 32.01 15.20 6.98
CA SER A 124 32.48 16.55 7.29
C SER A 124 32.36 16.84 8.78
N THR A 125 33.44 17.33 9.39
CA THR A 125 33.42 17.81 10.78
C THR A 125 32.86 19.23 10.91
N THR A 126 32.72 19.94 9.78
CA THR A 126 32.23 21.32 9.70
C THR A 126 30.91 21.37 8.92
N GLY A 127 30.04 22.31 9.27
CA GLY A 127 28.71 22.47 8.66
C GLY A 127 27.56 21.93 9.50
N ASN A 128 26.36 22.00 8.91
CA ASN A 128 25.11 21.54 9.52
C ASN A 128 25.20 20.05 9.84
N VAL A 129 24.75 19.65 11.03
CA VAL A 129 24.80 18.24 11.49
C VAL A 129 24.20 17.29 10.46
N TRP A 130 23.16 17.75 9.77
CA TRP A 130 22.38 17.03 8.76
C TRP A 130 23.05 16.76 7.43
N GLU A 131 24.15 17.45 7.16
CA GLU A 131 24.86 17.41 5.89
C GLU A 131 26.26 16.78 6.06
N ARG A 132 26.60 16.32 7.27
CA ARG A 132 27.94 15.81 7.58
C ARG A 132 28.22 14.47 6.95
N GLN A 133 27.27 13.56 7.04
CA GLN A 133 27.43 12.17 6.61
C GLN A 133 26.88 12.00 5.20
N VAL A 134 27.75 12.08 4.20
CA VAL A 134 27.37 12.01 2.79
C VAL A 134 27.79 10.68 2.20
N CYS A 135 26.82 9.96 1.65
CA CYS A 135 27.07 8.82 0.79
C CYS A 135 26.88 9.24 -0.67
N THR A 136 27.95 9.19 -1.45
CA THR A 136 27.88 9.43 -2.90
C THR A 136 27.72 8.09 -3.59
N LEU A 137 26.66 7.93 -4.38
CA LEU A 137 26.42 6.75 -5.21
C LEU A 137 26.57 7.13 -6.68
N GLU A 138 27.30 6.32 -7.44
CA GLU A 138 27.31 6.35 -8.89
C GLU A 138 26.69 5.08 -9.45
N PHE A 139 25.69 5.21 -10.30
CA PHE A 139 24.96 4.08 -10.84
C PHE A 139 24.66 4.27 -12.32
N ASP A 140 24.53 3.15 -13.01
CA ASP A 140 24.31 3.11 -14.44
C ASP A 140 22.81 3.07 -14.75
N VAL A 141 22.36 3.91 -15.67
CA VAL A 141 21.06 3.79 -16.32
C VAL A 141 21.33 3.16 -17.69
N PRO A 142 21.02 1.86 -17.88
CA PRO A 142 21.54 1.08 -19.00
C PRO A 142 20.92 1.43 -20.36
N TYR A 143 19.77 2.11 -20.37
CA TYR A 143 19.07 2.59 -21.57
C TYR A 143 18.10 3.69 -21.15
N ASP A 144 17.58 4.46 -22.12
CA ASP A 144 16.64 5.56 -21.86
C ASP A 144 15.36 5.08 -21.17
N LEU A 145 15.06 5.61 -19.99
CA LEU A 145 13.82 5.33 -19.27
C LEU A 145 12.74 6.32 -19.67
N ASP A 146 11.62 5.81 -20.18
CA ASP A 146 10.43 6.60 -20.48
C ASP A 146 10.00 7.48 -19.28
N PRO A 147 9.35 8.64 -19.54
CA PRO A 147 8.84 9.50 -18.49
C PRO A 147 7.97 8.74 -17.47
N SER A 148 7.91 9.25 -16.24
CA SER A 148 7.37 8.56 -15.05
C SER A 148 8.38 7.64 -14.38
N VAL A 149 9.53 8.24 -14.04
CA VAL A 149 10.55 7.66 -13.19
C VAL A 149 10.32 8.10 -11.74
N PHE A 150 10.39 7.15 -10.82
CA PHE A 150 10.16 7.38 -9.40
C PHE A 150 11.36 6.92 -8.59
N LEU A 151 11.76 7.74 -7.62
CA LEU A 151 12.76 7.40 -6.61
C LEU A 151 12.04 7.09 -5.31
N TYR A 152 12.23 5.87 -4.81
CA TYR A 152 11.77 5.42 -3.51
C TYR A 152 12.97 5.18 -2.60
N TYR A 153 12.75 5.31 -1.29
CA TYR A 153 13.58 4.61 -0.32
C TYR A 153 12.88 3.33 0.11
N LYS A 154 13.67 2.27 0.33
CA LYS A 154 13.23 0.97 0.81
C LYS A 154 13.84 0.72 2.18
N LEU A 155 13.00 0.37 3.15
CA LEU A 155 13.42 -0.07 4.47
C LEU A 155 13.06 -1.54 4.67
N THR A 156 13.95 -2.28 5.31
CA THR A 156 13.71 -3.67 5.72
C THR A 156 13.75 -3.79 7.24
N ASN A 157 13.09 -4.83 7.75
CA ASN A 157 12.98 -5.12 9.18
C ASN A 157 12.45 -3.94 10.02
N TYR A 158 11.58 -3.11 9.44
CA TYR A 158 10.98 -1.94 10.11
C TYR A 158 9.46 -2.12 10.27
N TYR A 159 8.98 -2.29 11.49
CA TYR A 159 7.60 -2.70 11.77
C TYR A 159 6.63 -1.52 11.92
N GLN A 160 6.34 -0.80 10.83
CA GLN A 160 5.27 0.23 10.82
C GLN A 160 3.89 -0.37 11.13
N ASN A 161 3.70 -1.67 10.89
CA ASN A 161 2.46 -2.40 11.14
C ASN A 161 2.28 -2.88 12.58
N HIS A 162 3.23 -2.62 13.48
CA HIS A 162 3.10 -3.00 14.87
C HIS A 162 1.89 -2.29 15.51
N ARG A 163 1.03 -3.02 16.23
CA ARG A 163 -0.24 -2.50 16.78
C ARG A 163 -0.07 -1.17 17.53
N ARG A 164 0.92 -1.10 18.43
CA ARG A 164 1.21 0.12 19.20
C ARG A 164 1.70 1.26 18.31
N TYR A 165 2.47 0.96 17.27
CA TYR A 165 3.02 1.97 16.38
C TYR A 165 1.92 2.62 15.53
N VAL A 166 1.07 1.81 14.89
CA VAL A 166 -0.05 2.28 14.05
C VAL A 166 -1.04 3.15 14.84
N GLN A 167 -1.26 2.83 16.12
CA GLN A 167 -2.16 3.59 16.98
C GLN A 167 -1.53 4.89 17.49
N SER A 168 -0.19 5.02 17.47
CA SER A 168 0.53 6.11 18.14
C SER A 168 0.54 7.40 17.31
N VAL A 169 -0.62 8.04 17.24
CA VAL A 169 -0.89 9.31 16.54
C VAL A 169 -2.15 9.95 17.12
N ASP A 170 -2.22 11.27 17.10
CA ASP A 170 -3.41 12.04 17.44
C ASP A 170 -3.92 12.79 16.21
N THR A 171 -5.08 12.38 15.70
CA THR A 171 -5.63 12.93 14.45
C THR A 171 -6.11 14.35 14.62
N ASP A 172 -6.61 14.71 15.80
CA ASP A 172 -7.13 16.05 16.06
C ASP A 172 -5.98 17.07 16.12
N GLN A 173 -4.85 16.68 16.73
CA GLN A 173 -3.62 17.46 16.73
C GLN A 173 -3.10 17.70 15.31
N LEU A 174 -3.07 16.67 14.47
CA LEU A 174 -2.67 16.80 13.06
C LEU A 174 -3.67 17.64 12.26
N HIS A 175 -4.95 17.63 12.63
CA HIS A 175 -5.98 18.47 12.05
C HIS A 175 -6.05 19.87 12.71
N GLY A 176 -4.95 20.33 13.31
CA GLY A 176 -4.80 21.70 13.80
C GLY A 176 -5.49 22.00 15.14
N SER A 177 -5.85 21.00 15.92
CA SER A 177 -6.36 21.22 17.29
C SER A 177 -5.21 21.32 18.29
N ALA A 178 -5.21 22.38 19.12
CA ALA A 178 -4.24 22.53 20.20
C ALA A 178 -4.54 21.59 21.38
N GLN A 179 -4.00 20.38 21.33
CA GLN A 179 -4.21 19.38 22.37
C GLN A 179 -3.39 19.66 23.63
N SER A 180 -4.00 19.48 24.81
CA SER A 180 -3.29 19.60 26.08
C SER A 180 -2.42 18.38 26.38
N ALA A 181 -1.39 18.54 27.21
CA ALA A 181 -0.57 17.41 27.66
C ALA A 181 -1.42 16.31 28.32
N SER A 182 -2.43 16.67 29.11
CA SER A 182 -3.33 15.70 29.76
C SER A 182 -4.13 14.88 28.74
N THR A 183 -4.64 15.52 27.69
CA THR A 183 -5.37 14.87 26.61
C THR A 183 -4.47 13.86 25.90
N LEU A 184 -3.28 14.29 25.47
CA LEU A 184 -2.32 13.41 24.79
C LEU A 184 -1.86 12.24 25.67
N ASN A 185 -1.68 12.47 26.97
CA ASN A 185 -1.30 11.43 27.94
C ASN A 185 -2.40 10.37 28.13
N SER A 186 -3.68 10.75 28.01
CA SER A 186 -4.80 9.81 28.06
C SER A 186 -5.11 9.15 26.72
N GLY A 187 -4.67 9.78 25.62
CA GLY A 187 -4.95 9.38 24.24
C GLY A 187 -4.03 8.32 23.67
N ASN A 188 -3.98 8.29 22.33
CA ASN A 188 -3.32 7.22 21.57
C ASN A 188 -1.83 7.49 21.28
N CYS A 189 -1.34 8.73 21.43
CA CYS A 189 0.05 9.12 21.16
C CYS A 189 1.14 8.48 22.05
N LYS A 190 0.77 7.54 22.93
CA LYS A 190 1.73 6.85 23.80
C LYS A 190 2.81 6.12 22.99
N PRO A 191 4.08 6.17 23.43
CA PRO A 191 4.59 6.80 24.65
C PRO A 191 5.03 8.27 24.47
N ILE A 192 5.02 8.81 23.25
CA ILE A 192 5.53 10.17 22.96
C ILE A 192 4.37 11.17 23.04
N THR A 193 4.03 11.57 24.26
CA THR A 193 2.83 12.38 24.54
C THR A 193 3.17 13.77 25.07
N SER A 194 4.01 13.85 26.11
CA SER A 194 4.41 15.12 26.74
C SER A 194 5.83 15.04 27.27
N ILE A 195 6.58 16.16 27.20
CA ILE A 195 7.94 16.30 27.75
C ILE A 195 7.96 17.56 28.61
N GLY A 196 8.44 17.46 29.85
CA GLY A 196 8.51 18.61 30.77
C GLY A 196 7.14 19.25 31.07
N GLY A 197 6.05 18.47 31.00
CA GLY A 197 4.68 18.97 31.18
C GLY A 197 4.05 19.63 29.94
N LEU A 198 4.82 19.82 28.86
CA LEU A 198 4.32 20.36 27.59
C LEU A 198 3.87 19.23 26.65
N PRO A 199 2.77 19.40 25.89
CA PRO A 199 2.39 18.46 24.84
C PRO A 199 3.47 18.39 23.75
N VAL A 200 3.81 17.19 23.29
CA VAL A 200 4.71 17.01 22.14
C VAL A 200 3.94 17.30 20.86
N TYR A 201 4.53 18.06 19.93
CA TYR A 201 3.94 18.32 18.63
C TYR A 201 4.96 18.07 17.50
N PRO A 202 4.66 17.25 16.49
CA PRO A 202 3.58 16.25 16.45
C PRO A 202 3.85 15.08 17.43
N CYS A 203 2.81 14.60 18.11
CA CYS A 203 2.94 13.49 19.06
C CYS A 203 2.93 12.12 18.39
N GLY A 204 3.34 11.11 19.15
CA GLY A 204 3.26 9.71 18.75
C GLY A 204 4.52 9.14 18.09
N LEU A 205 4.58 7.81 18.04
CA LEU A 205 5.72 7.07 17.50
C LEU A 205 5.89 7.29 16.01
N ILE A 206 4.78 7.38 15.26
CA ILE A 206 4.83 7.51 13.80
C ILE A 206 5.57 8.79 13.41
N ALA A 207 5.16 9.92 14.00
CA ALA A 207 5.76 11.21 13.70
C ALA A 207 7.19 11.31 14.25
N ASN A 208 7.43 10.80 15.46
CA ASN A 208 8.77 10.83 16.05
C ASN A 208 9.81 10.08 15.20
N SER A 209 9.46 8.96 14.57
CA SER A 209 10.42 8.15 13.81
C SER A 209 10.46 8.40 12.30
N VAL A 210 10.01 9.58 11.84
CA VAL A 210 10.07 10.00 10.44
C VAL A 210 11.45 9.76 9.84
N PHE A 211 11.46 9.13 8.66
CA PHE A 211 12.67 8.92 7.89
C PHE A 211 13.30 10.25 7.49
N ASN A 212 14.58 10.45 7.82
CA ASN A 212 15.27 11.74 7.71
C ASN A 212 16.56 11.69 6.88
N ASP A 213 16.86 10.59 6.17
CA ASP A 213 17.86 10.69 5.10
C ASP A 213 17.31 11.60 4.00
N THR A 214 18.19 12.38 3.39
CA THR A 214 17.84 13.32 2.31
C THR A 214 18.56 12.90 1.04
N PHE A 215 17.81 12.77 -0.06
CA PHE A 215 18.35 12.46 -1.38
C PHE A 215 18.45 13.75 -2.20
N ASN A 216 19.62 14.00 -2.81
CA ASN A 216 19.76 15.05 -3.82
C ASN A 216 19.26 14.57 -5.19
N THR A 217 19.02 15.49 -6.12
CA THR A 217 18.66 15.15 -7.51
C THR A 217 19.88 14.56 -8.22
N PRO A 218 19.75 13.42 -8.94
CA PRO A 218 20.88 12.78 -9.61
C PRO A 218 21.37 13.60 -10.79
N THR A 219 22.68 13.58 -11.02
CA THR A 219 23.36 14.30 -12.11
C THR A 219 24.03 13.32 -13.06
N LEU A 220 23.80 13.47 -14.35
CA LEU A 220 24.46 12.70 -15.39
C LEU A 220 25.93 13.12 -15.49
N ILE A 221 26.86 12.19 -15.28
CA ILE A 221 28.30 12.50 -15.15
C ILE A 221 28.90 13.00 -16.46
N SER A 222 28.44 12.47 -17.61
CA SER A 222 29.01 12.81 -18.91
C SER A 222 28.73 14.24 -19.35
N THR A 223 27.55 14.78 -19.05
CA THR A 223 27.11 16.12 -19.46
C THR A 223 26.97 17.10 -18.30
N SER A 224 27.12 16.64 -17.05
CA SER A 224 26.79 17.40 -15.83
C SER A 224 25.34 17.91 -15.79
N GLN A 225 24.42 17.26 -16.54
CA GLN A 225 23.01 17.61 -16.55
C GLN A 225 22.31 17.02 -15.32
N VAL A 226 21.56 17.85 -14.60
CA VAL A 226 20.73 17.41 -13.47
C VAL A 226 19.44 16.80 -14.01
N TYR A 227 19.06 15.62 -13.52
CA TYR A 227 17.74 15.05 -13.77
C TYR A 227 16.76 15.60 -12.72
N ASN A 228 15.81 16.42 -13.18
CA ASN A 228 14.96 17.24 -12.31
C ASN A 228 13.88 16.39 -11.64
N PHE A 229 14.21 15.82 -10.50
CA PHE A 229 13.24 15.18 -9.63
C PHE A 229 12.45 16.20 -8.81
N THR A 230 11.16 15.93 -8.57
CA THR A 230 10.32 16.75 -7.69
C THR A 230 9.67 15.93 -6.58
N SER A 231 9.56 16.53 -5.40
CA SER A 231 8.73 16.03 -4.28
C SER A 231 7.26 16.40 -4.44
N ASN A 232 6.92 17.28 -5.39
CA ASN A 232 5.54 17.68 -5.61
C ASN A 232 4.73 16.53 -6.22
N GLY A 233 3.53 16.28 -5.68
CA GLY A 233 2.64 15.24 -6.20
C GLY A 233 3.10 13.80 -5.89
N ILE A 234 3.92 13.60 -4.86
CA ILE A 234 4.23 12.25 -4.31
C ILE A 234 3.15 11.75 -3.33
N THR A 235 2.26 12.63 -2.88
CA THR A 235 1.12 12.34 -2.01
C THR A 235 -0.17 12.20 -2.80
N TRP A 236 -1.19 11.59 -2.19
CA TRP A 236 -2.53 11.57 -2.78
C TRP A 236 -3.16 12.96 -2.74
N SER A 237 -4.01 13.24 -3.72
CA SER A 237 -4.60 14.57 -3.93
C SER A 237 -5.35 15.15 -2.72
N ASN A 238 -5.87 14.33 -1.81
CA ASN A 238 -6.58 14.79 -0.60
C ASN A 238 -5.82 14.50 0.70
N GLU A 239 -4.57 14.04 0.63
CA GLU A 239 -3.81 13.65 1.82
C GLU A 239 -3.45 14.86 2.70
N HIS A 240 -3.13 16.00 2.08
CA HIS A 240 -2.80 17.25 2.76
C HIS A 240 -3.92 17.74 3.71
N LYS A 241 -5.19 17.41 3.42
CA LYS A 241 -6.33 17.83 4.25
C LYS A 241 -6.32 17.24 5.66
N LYS A 242 -5.52 16.20 5.91
CA LYS A 242 -5.35 15.58 7.23
C LYS A 242 -4.34 16.33 8.12
N TYR A 243 -3.55 17.22 7.53
CA TYR A 243 -2.45 17.91 8.20
C TYR A 243 -2.68 19.40 8.06
N LEU A 244 -3.22 20.04 9.09
CA LEU A 244 -3.40 21.49 9.12
C LEU A 244 -2.29 22.12 9.95
N ASP A 245 -2.18 23.45 9.85
CA ASP A 245 -1.26 24.21 10.68
C ASP A 245 -1.51 23.97 12.17
N ALA A 246 -0.44 24.10 12.94
CA ALA A 246 -0.48 23.90 14.38
C ALA A 246 -1.52 24.83 15.01
N GLY A 247 -2.50 24.26 15.74
CA GLY A 247 -3.50 25.05 16.47
C GLY A 247 -2.95 25.84 17.67
N TYR A 248 -1.68 25.63 18.01
CA TYR A 248 -1.02 26.29 19.13
C TYR A 248 -0.65 27.73 18.77
N LYS A 249 -0.84 28.65 19.72
CA LYS A 249 -0.58 30.08 19.47
C LYS A 249 0.91 30.41 19.45
N ASN A 250 1.69 29.72 20.28
CA ASN A 250 3.12 29.97 20.46
C ASN A 250 3.89 28.65 20.52
N VAL A 251 5.08 28.63 19.92
CA VAL A 251 6.01 27.48 19.92
C VAL A 251 6.41 27.03 21.33
N SER A 252 6.43 27.94 22.31
CA SER A 252 6.74 27.63 23.71
C SER A 252 5.67 26.78 24.41
N GLN A 253 4.50 26.58 23.78
CA GLN A 253 3.42 25.75 24.34
C GLN A 253 3.61 24.26 24.07
N VAL A 254 4.59 23.89 23.24
CA VAL A 254 4.81 22.51 22.81
C VAL A 254 6.27 22.10 23.00
N ALA A 255 6.49 20.80 23.11
CA ALA A 255 7.82 20.21 23.07
C ALA A 255 8.10 19.57 21.70
N VAL A 256 9.38 19.57 21.31
CA VAL A 256 9.88 18.90 20.11
C VAL A 256 9.93 17.38 20.36
N PRO A 257 9.54 16.52 19.40
CA PRO A 257 9.73 15.08 19.51
C PRO A 257 11.20 14.70 19.73
N PRO A 258 11.52 13.68 20.53
CA PRO A 258 12.91 13.34 20.87
C PRO A 258 13.84 13.17 19.67
N ASN A 259 13.38 12.54 18.59
CA ASN A 259 14.22 12.28 17.40
C ASN A 259 14.25 13.47 16.42
N TRP A 260 13.55 14.56 16.75
CA TRP A 260 13.51 15.79 15.93
C TRP A 260 14.40 16.89 16.51
N VAL A 261 15.02 16.65 17.68
CA VAL A 261 15.81 17.64 18.43
C VAL A 261 17.00 18.15 17.64
N GLU A 262 17.67 17.30 16.86
CA GLU A 262 18.77 17.77 16.01
C GLU A 262 18.27 18.78 14.95
N ARG A 263 16.95 18.83 14.64
CA ARG A 263 16.40 19.48 13.41
C ARG A 263 15.86 20.83 13.77
N TYR A 264 15.10 20.83 14.86
CA TYR A 264 14.40 21.97 15.37
C TYR A 264 15.01 22.51 16.66
N GLY A 265 16.05 21.87 17.19
CA GLY A 265 16.60 22.17 18.51
C GLY A 265 15.75 21.58 19.64
N SER A 266 16.06 21.96 20.88
CA SER A 266 15.26 21.59 22.05
C SER A 266 13.88 22.25 22.09
N THR A 267 13.72 23.38 21.40
CA THR A 267 12.48 24.15 21.30
C THR A 267 12.31 24.65 19.87
N TYR A 268 11.09 24.58 19.34
CA TYR A 268 10.78 25.13 18.02
C TYR A 268 11.05 26.64 17.95
N THR A 269 11.74 27.07 16.90
CA THR A 269 11.79 28.49 16.48
C THR A 269 10.53 28.87 15.70
N GLU A 270 10.08 27.97 14.85
CA GLU A 270 8.83 28.04 14.08
C GLU A 270 8.15 26.67 14.05
N PHE A 271 6.83 26.65 13.87
CA PHE A 271 6.12 25.39 13.76
C PHE A 271 6.45 24.69 12.44
N PRO A 272 6.66 23.36 12.44
CA PRO A 272 6.82 22.60 11.21
C PRO A 272 5.54 22.68 10.38
N LYS A 273 5.67 23.07 9.10
CA LYS A 273 4.57 23.15 8.14
C LYS A 273 4.21 21.76 7.62
N LEU A 274 3.49 20.99 8.44
CA LEU A 274 3.11 19.61 8.10
C LEU A 274 2.22 19.52 6.86
N TYR A 275 1.43 20.57 6.58
CA TYR A 275 0.60 20.68 5.37
C TYR A 275 1.43 20.76 4.08
N ASP A 276 2.61 21.38 4.14
CA ASP A 276 3.48 21.60 2.98
C ASP A 276 4.59 20.54 2.87
N ASP A 277 4.68 19.59 3.81
CA ASP A 277 5.71 18.55 3.84
C ASP A 277 5.17 17.22 3.27
N PRO A 278 5.36 16.94 1.97
CA PRO A 278 4.87 15.71 1.37
C PRO A 278 5.63 14.47 1.87
N HIS A 279 6.89 14.60 2.30
CA HIS A 279 7.67 13.47 2.82
C HIS A 279 7.14 13.02 4.19
N PHE A 280 6.75 13.97 5.04
CA PHE A 280 6.05 13.70 6.29
C PHE A 280 4.74 12.93 6.04
N MET A 281 3.90 13.40 5.11
CA MET A 281 2.64 12.74 4.78
C MET A 281 2.84 11.31 4.26
N VAL A 282 3.84 11.11 3.39
CA VAL A 282 4.21 9.77 2.89
C VAL A 282 4.63 8.85 4.04
N TRP A 283 5.35 9.37 5.02
CA TRP A 283 5.76 8.61 6.20
C TRP A 283 4.57 8.22 7.07
N MET A 284 3.70 9.17 7.39
CA MET A 284 2.54 9.00 8.27
C MET A 284 1.57 7.92 7.77
N ARG A 285 1.50 7.68 6.46
CA ARG A 285 0.77 6.55 5.88
C ARG A 285 1.53 5.23 6.10
N THR A 286 1.30 4.57 7.21
CA THR A 286 2.00 3.33 7.60
C THR A 286 1.97 2.21 6.55
N ALA A 287 3.06 1.45 6.47
CA ALA A 287 3.16 0.26 5.63
C ALA A 287 2.60 -0.98 6.33
N GLY A 288 2.01 -1.90 5.55
CA GLY A 288 1.43 -3.15 6.07
C GLY A 288 2.44 -4.27 6.35
N LEU A 289 3.66 -4.18 5.82
CA LEU A 289 4.73 -5.18 5.92
C LEU A 289 6.01 -4.56 6.48
N PRO A 290 6.91 -5.36 7.09
CA PRO A 290 8.17 -4.86 7.66
C PRO A 290 9.22 -4.46 6.62
N THR A 291 9.06 -4.95 5.39
CA THR A 291 9.82 -4.49 4.23
C THR A 291 8.88 -3.70 3.34
N PHE A 292 9.19 -2.43 3.14
CA PHE A 292 8.35 -1.53 2.36
C PHE A 292 9.17 -0.48 1.63
N ARG A 293 8.55 0.17 0.65
CA ARG A 293 9.10 1.32 -0.05
C ARG A 293 8.19 2.52 0.11
N LYS A 294 8.78 3.71 0.09
CA LYS A 294 8.07 4.99 0.20
C LYS A 294 8.61 5.92 -0.85
N LEU A 295 7.71 6.64 -1.50
CA LEU A 295 8.06 7.54 -2.59
C LEU A 295 8.77 8.76 -2.04
N PHE A 296 9.91 9.13 -2.63
CA PHE A 296 10.67 10.31 -2.27
C PHE A 296 10.61 11.35 -3.39
N PHE A 297 10.93 10.96 -4.63
CA PHE A 297 10.81 11.84 -5.78
C PHE A 297 10.07 11.19 -6.95
N ARG A 298 9.54 12.02 -7.84
CA ARG A 298 8.98 11.63 -9.14
C ARG A 298 9.45 12.60 -10.23
N ASN A 299 9.53 12.10 -11.46
CA ASN A 299 9.58 12.91 -12.66
C ASN A 299 8.69 12.24 -13.71
N VAL A 300 7.67 12.96 -14.19
CA VAL A 300 6.67 12.43 -15.13
C VAL A 300 6.77 13.04 -16.53
N GLU A 301 7.66 14.00 -16.72
CA GLU A 301 7.74 14.82 -17.93
C GLU A 301 8.95 14.44 -18.77
N GLU A 302 10.09 14.15 -18.12
CA GLU A 302 11.36 13.95 -18.79
C GLU A 302 11.78 12.47 -18.79
N THR A 303 12.29 12.03 -19.93
CA THR A 303 13.01 10.75 -20.09
C THR A 303 14.32 10.80 -19.31
N MET A 304 14.62 9.77 -18.52
CA MET A 304 15.94 9.63 -17.90
C MET A 304 16.88 8.96 -18.90
N ALA A 305 17.75 9.76 -19.52
CA ALA A 305 18.66 9.28 -20.57
C ALA A 305 19.66 8.23 -20.05
N GLN A 306 20.10 7.35 -20.95
CA GLN A 306 21.13 6.37 -20.69
C GLN A 306 22.45 7.03 -20.24
N GLY A 307 23.07 6.45 -19.20
CA GLY A 307 24.39 6.85 -18.76
C GLY A 307 24.60 6.70 -17.26
N ARG A 308 25.77 7.11 -16.80
CA ARG A 308 26.15 7.03 -15.38
C ARG A 308 25.73 8.28 -14.63
N TYR A 309 24.90 8.10 -13.61
CA TYR A 309 24.41 9.16 -12.74
C TYR A 309 25.12 9.13 -11.40
N ARG A 310 25.34 10.31 -10.83
CA ARG A 310 25.79 10.50 -9.45
C ARG A 310 24.64 11.05 -8.62
N ILE A 311 24.46 10.52 -7.42
CA ILE A 311 23.52 11.03 -6.43
C ILE A 311 24.19 11.09 -5.06
N GLU A 312 23.89 12.13 -4.31
CA GLU A 312 24.36 12.31 -2.94
C GLU A 312 23.20 12.07 -1.97
N ILE A 313 23.49 11.31 -0.92
CA ILE A 313 22.53 10.93 0.11
C ILE A 313 23.10 11.35 1.46
N TYR A 314 22.38 12.20 2.16
CA TYR A 314 22.69 12.56 3.54
C TYR A 314 22.14 11.49 4.49
N MET A 315 23.02 10.79 5.20
CA MET A 315 22.70 9.60 5.99
C MET A 315 22.38 9.93 7.45
N ASN A 316 21.16 10.37 7.74
CA ASN A 316 20.73 10.76 9.09
C ASN A 316 19.90 9.68 9.84
N TYR A 317 19.45 8.63 9.14
CA TYR A 317 18.54 7.62 9.68
C TYR A 317 19.29 6.31 10.02
N PRO A 318 19.53 5.99 11.31
CA PRO A 318 20.24 4.79 11.71
C PRO A 318 19.34 3.53 11.65
N VAL A 319 19.76 2.54 10.87
CA VAL A 319 19.02 1.26 10.70
C VAL A 319 19.71 0.06 11.33
N LYS A 320 21.02 0.17 11.61
CA LYS A 320 21.85 -0.92 12.17
C LYS A 320 21.35 -1.39 13.54
N GLN A 321 20.81 -0.48 14.35
CA GLN A 321 20.31 -0.78 15.71
C GLN A 321 19.17 -1.82 15.77
N PHE A 322 18.43 -2.00 14.67
CA PHE A 322 17.35 -2.99 14.56
C PHE A 322 17.62 -4.01 13.46
N ASN A 323 18.88 -4.20 13.05
CA ASN A 323 19.28 -5.12 11.98
C ASN A 323 18.46 -4.92 10.69
N GLY A 324 18.11 -3.68 10.36
CA GLY A 324 17.44 -3.33 9.12
C GLY A 324 18.43 -2.85 8.05
N THR A 325 17.93 -2.76 6.82
CA THR A 325 18.64 -2.16 5.70
C THR A 325 17.85 -0.99 5.12
N LYS A 326 18.57 -0.04 4.53
CA LYS A 326 18.04 1.08 3.78
C LYS A 326 18.63 1.10 2.37
N SER A 327 17.77 1.23 1.38
CA SER A 327 18.15 1.18 -0.03
C SER A 327 17.44 2.28 -0.81
N MET A 328 18.12 2.81 -1.83
CA MET A 328 17.50 3.64 -2.85
C MET A 328 16.94 2.73 -3.94
N VAL A 329 15.72 3.01 -4.40
CA VAL A 329 15.07 2.26 -5.47
C VAL A 329 14.58 3.22 -6.53
N ILE A 330 15.10 3.10 -7.75
CA ILE A 330 14.59 3.82 -8.92
C ILE A 330 13.74 2.85 -9.72
N SER A 331 12.51 3.24 -10.05
CA SER A 331 11.58 2.39 -10.79
C SER A 331 10.79 3.20 -11.80
N THR A 332 10.61 2.65 -12.99
CA THR A 332 9.53 3.06 -13.89
C THR A 332 8.20 2.46 -13.42
N VAL A 333 7.09 2.88 -14.02
CA VAL A 333 5.77 2.30 -13.76
C VAL A 333 5.13 1.81 -15.04
N SER A 334 4.24 0.83 -14.91
CA SER A 334 3.29 0.51 -15.96
C SER A 334 1.86 0.69 -15.43
N TRP A 335 0.86 0.41 -16.26
CA TRP A 335 -0.56 0.52 -15.88
C TRP A 335 -0.94 -0.36 -14.66
N ILE A 336 -0.16 -1.40 -14.35
CA ILE A 336 -0.36 -2.26 -13.17
C ILE A 336 0.29 -1.67 -11.89
N GLY A 337 1.06 -0.57 -12.03
CA GLY A 337 1.85 0.03 -10.97
C GLY A 337 3.33 -0.38 -11.07
N GLY A 338 3.87 -0.90 -9.96
CA GLY A 338 5.27 -1.32 -9.86
C GLY A 338 5.50 -2.78 -10.25
N LYS A 339 6.78 -3.18 -10.33
CA LYS A 339 7.17 -4.54 -10.75
C LYS A 339 6.69 -5.58 -9.74
N ASN A 340 5.68 -6.36 -10.13
CA ASN A 340 5.17 -7.48 -9.35
C ASN A 340 4.42 -8.48 -10.24
N SER A 341 5.06 -9.60 -10.56
CA SER A 341 4.49 -10.66 -11.38
C SER A 341 3.69 -11.70 -10.58
N PHE A 342 3.66 -11.63 -9.25
CA PHE A 342 2.98 -12.61 -8.39
C PHE A 342 1.50 -12.75 -8.76
N LEU A 343 0.79 -11.63 -8.89
CA LEU A 343 -0.63 -11.64 -9.21
C LEU A 343 -0.87 -12.32 -10.56
N GLY A 344 -0.06 -11.98 -11.57
CA GLY A 344 -0.15 -12.61 -12.89
C GLY A 344 0.07 -14.12 -12.86
N TRP A 345 1.11 -14.59 -12.16
CA TRP A 345 1.36 -16.02 -11.97
C TRP A 345 0.27 -16.73 -11.16
N ALA A 346 -0.34 -16.06 -10.18
CA ALA A 346 -1.47 -16.60 -9.44
C ALA A 346 -2.70 -16.83 -10.34
N TYR A 347 -2.99 -15.91 -11.26
CA TYR A 347 -4.04 -16.09 -12.27
C TYR A 347 -3.73 -17.24 -13.24
N VAL A 348 -2.48 -17.36 -13.69
CA VAL A 348 -2.05 -18.48 -14.56
C VAL A 348 -2.16 -19.82 -13.82
N ALA A 349 -1.73 -19.89 -12.57
CA ALA A 349 -1.83 -21.10 -11.75
C ALA A 349 -3.30 -21.50 -11.49
N ALA A 350 -4.16 -20.53 -11.19
CA ALA A 350 -5.60 -20.77 -11.03
C ALA A 350 -6.25 -21.24 -12.34
N ALA A 351 -5.87 -20.67 -13.49
CA ALA A 351 -6.35 -21.09 -14.79
C ALA A 351 -5.94 -22.54 -15.10
N ALA A 352 -4.67 -22.89 -14.84
CA ALA A 352 -4.16 -24.25 -15.00
C ALA A 352 -4.89 -25.24 -14.09
N LEU A 353 -5.17 -24.86 -12.83
CA LEU A 353 -5.94 -25.67 -11.90
C LEU A 353 -7.38 -25.90 -12.39
N PHE A 354 -8.06 -24.86 -12.88
CA PHE A 354 -9.42 -25.02 -13.41
C PHE A 354 -9.46 -25.90 -14.66
N ALA A 355 -8.50 -25.75 -15.58
CA ALA A 355 -8.38 -26.61 -16.75
C ALA A 355 -8.12 -28.08 -16.35
N LEU A 356 -7.23 -28.32 -15.39
CA LEU A 356 -6.93 -29.65 -14.88
C LEU A 356 -8.16 -30.30 -14.23
N LEU A 357 -8.85 -29.58 -13.34
CA LEU A 357 -10.07 -30.08 -12.69
C LEU A 357 -11.19 -30.31 -13.70
N GLY A 358 -11.34 -29.43 -14.69
CA GLY A 358 -12.29 -29.58 -15.79
C GLY A 358 -11.98 -30.83 -16.63
N LEU A 359 -10.71 -31.09 -16.95
CA LEU A 359 -10.28 -32.26 -17.71
C LEU A 359 -10.49 -33.55 -16.91
N LEU A 360 -10.03 -33.62 -15.65
CA LEU A 360 -10.23 -34.78 -14.78
C LEU A 360 -11.72 -35.06 -14.55
N GLY A 361 -12.53 -34.02 -14.34
CA GLY A 361 -13.98 -34.13 -14.20
C GLY A 361 -14.65 -34.65 -15.48
N THR A 362 -14.20 -34.19 -16.65
CA THR A 362 -14.70 -34.66 -17.95
C THR A 362 -14.33 -36.13 -18.20
N VAL A 363 -13.07 -36.50 -17.99
CA VAL A 363 -12.60 -37.89 -18.10
C VAL A 363 -13.41 -38.81 -17.18
N ARG A 364 -13.58 -38.42 -15.90
CA ARG A 364 -14.38 -39.19 -14.94
C ARG A 364 -15.84 -39.31 -15.40
N HIS A 365 -16.44 -38.24 -15.91
CA HIS A 365 -17.82 -38.25 -16.39
C HIS A 365 -18.01 -39.20 -17.59
N LEU A 366 -17.02 -39.26 -18.49
CA LEU A 366 -17.03 -40.16 -19.65
C LEU A 366 -16.78 -41.62 -19.26
N MET A 367 -15.85 -41.90 -18.34
CA MET A 367 -15.53 -43.26 -17.92
C MET A 367 -16.58 -43.88 -16.99
N LYS A 368 -17.16 -43.09 -16.09
CA LYS A 368 -18.16 -43.56 -15.10
C LYS A 368 -19.35 -42.59 -15.03
N PRO A 369 -20.21 -42.56 -16.05
CA PRO A 369 -21.39 -41.71 -16.04
C PRO A 369 -22.38 -42.18 -14.98
N ARG A 370 -22.77 -41.27 -14.07
CA ARG A 370 -23.84 -41.50 -13.08
C ARG A 370 -25.10 -40.79 -13.54
N ARG A 371 -26.25 -41.48 -13.48
CA ARG A 371 -27.56 -40.86 -13.72
C ARG A 371 -27.88 -39.88 -12.58
N LEU A 372 -28.31 -38.68 -12.95
CA LEU A 372 -28.75 -37.66 -11.98
C LEU A 372 -30.04 -38.15 -11.30
N GLY A 373 -30.08 -38.08 -9.97
CA GLY A 373 -31.26 -38.49 -9.19
C GLY A 373 -31.51 -40.00 -9.11
N ASP A 374 -30.49 -40.82 -9.36
CA ASP A 374 -30.62 -42.28 -9.26
C ASP A 374 -31.00 -42.74 -7.83
N MET A 375 -32.22 -43.27 -7.69
CA MET A 375 -32.77 -43.72 -6.41
C MET A 375 -32.08 -44.97 -5.86
N SER A 376 -31.38 -45.75 -6.68
CA SER A 376 -30.65 -46.94 -6.23
C SER A 376 -29.46 -46.63 -5.31
N LEU A 377 -29.01 -45.37 -5.32
CA LEU A 377 -27.89 -44.86 -4.52
C LEU A 377 -28.34 -44.13 -3.26
N LEU A 378 -29.64 -44.14 -2.96
CA LEU A 378 -30.17 -43.66 -1.69
C LEU A 378 -29.73 -44.61 -0.57
N SER A 379 -29.31 -44.06 0.55
CA SER A 379 -28.69 -44.82 1.65
C SER A 379 -29.58 -45.94 2.20
N TRP A 380 -30.90 -45.74 2.22
CA TRP A 380 -31.88 -46.77 2.63
C TRP A 380 -32.16 -47.84 1.57
N ASN A 381 -31.82 -47.58 0.30
CA ASN A 381 -31.88 -48.57 -0.78
C ASN A 381 -30.57 -49.37 -0.90
N GLN A 382 -29.54 -48.99 -0.14
CA GLN A 382 -28.28 -49.72 0.02
C GLN A 382 -28.04 -50.03 1.50
N PRO A 383 -28.86 -50.90 2.12
CA PRO A 383 -28.59 -51.34 3.49
C PRO A 383 -27.17 -51.91 3.52
N LYS A 384 -26.30 -51.33 4.34
CA LYS A 384 -24.95 -51.86 4.57
C LYS A 384 -25.11 -53.33 4.99
N LYS A 385 -24.39 -54.23 4.32
CA LYS A 385 -24.18 -55.58 4.84
C LYS A 385 -23.38 -55.51 6.13
#